data_AF-A0A2V6P2T6-F1
#
_entry.id   AF-A0A2V6P2T6-F1
#
_cell.length_a   1.000
_cell.length_b   1.000
_cell.length_c   1.000
_cell.angle_alpha   90.00
_cell.angle_beta   90.00
_cell.angle_gamma   90.00
#
_symmetry.space_group_name_H-M   'P 1'
#
loop_
_entity.id
_entity.type
_entity.pdbx_description
1 polymer ?
#
loop_
_entity_poly.entity_id
_entity_poly.type
_entity_poly.pdbx_seq_one_letter_code
_entity_poly.pdbx_strand_id
1 'polypeptide(L)'
;MPFLISRAMQRLLLAIVVVLAALLLARDPYVEKADAFFLHWLLRNTPASGDHVPLTVVEIGEEPVVETQPNQKAPSNPPGSRSSAALVSPLEFALFFQAILEFKPTVVAVEPLLKWREKDKDQEQVFLDQAMRVPKLLLSAELTSTPDPDAPPTEIPGFVRVSGRRGDLPTFTGIERQPDEDLRLISLLGYVNLPDQTATRVPLLFNYRGEVIPAFALQAFLTWARIPMSEVQIEVGSHIALPGGRKIPINWDGSLTVNPNSSKLGRRFGLNELLLLAQQRQKESSLQSLHDDLILARTPSNVLAPADVFAATIATLQSNHFVRRVSVLFDCAAVLLIALLGSRAVRASRVDVVLGLIAFTAAYCLIAFTLIARYTIWVPGLVPLGTAWLLGLLAFGWPRPKHRAEATEIAASPPAP
;
A
#
# COMPACT_ATOMS: atom_id res chain seq x y z
N MET A 1 -35.88 45.35 -10.53
CA MET A 1 -36.70 44.13 -10.50
C MET A 1 -35.80 42.94 -10.24
N PRO A 2 -35.81 42.33 -9.03
CA PRO A 2 -34.97 41.19 -8.74
C PRO A 2 -35.62 39.92 -9.28
N PHE A 3 -34.81 39.09 -9.93
CA PHE A 3 -35.15 37.80 -10.52
C PHE A 3 -35.91 36.91 -9.54
N LEU A 4 -37.22 36.74 -9.76
CA LEU A 4 -38.02 35.67 -9.16
C LEU A 4 -37.66 34.35 -9.85
N ILE A 5 -36.46 33.82 -9.53
CA ILE A 5 -36.15 32.43 -9.82
C ILE A 5 -37.11 31.61 -8.96
N SER A 6 -38.06 30.93 -9.62
CA SER A 6 -38.97 29.97 -8.97
C SER A 6 -38.20 29.10 -7.99
N ARG A 7 -38.74 28.87 -6.79
CA ARG A 7 -38.13 27.98 -5.78
C ARG A 7 -37.81 26.59 -6.35
N ALA A 8 -38.46 26.14 -7.42
CA ALA A 8 -38.14 24.91 -8.12
C ALA A 8 -36.91 25.03 -9.04
N MET A 9 -36.72 26.19 -9.67
CA MET A 9 -35.54 26.49 -10.49
C MET A 9 -34.28 26.68 -9.62
N GLN A 10 -34.42 27.30 -8.44
CA GLN A 10 -33.36 27.35 -7.42
C GLN A 10 -32.94 25.95 -6.94
N ARG A 11 -33.89 25.02 -6.76
CA ARG A 11 -33.61 23.61 -6.37
C ARG A 11 -32.80 22.88 -7.43
N LEU A 12 -33.23 23.00 -8.67
CA LEU A 12 -32.57 22.34 -9.80
C LEU A 12 -31.16 22.89 -9.98
N LEU A 13 -30.99 24.22 -9.91
CA LEU A 13 -29.68 24.86 -9.96
C LEU A 13 -28.76 24.39 -8.83
N LEU A 14 -29.25 24.29 -7.59
CA LEU A 14 -28.42 23.88 -6.46
C LEU A 14 -28.01 22.41 -6.55
N ALA A 15 -28.90 21.52 -6.98
CA ALA A 15 -28.57 20.12 -7.24
C ALA A 15 -27.55 19.98 -8.40
N ILE A 16 -27.71 20.77 -9.47
CA ILE A 16 -26.75 20.81 -10.58
C ILE A 16 -25.39 21.31 -10.08
N VAL A 17 -25.34 22.37 -9.27
CA VAL A 17 -24.10 22.90 -8.70
C VAL A 17 -23.40 21.86 -7.83
N VAL A 18 -24.14 21.10 -7.00
CA VAL A 18 -23.57 20.02 -6.19
C VAL A 18 -22.99 18.91 -7.07
N VAL A 19 -23.69 18.51 -8.13
CA VAL A 19 -23.19 17.52 -9.10
C VAL A 19 -21.96 18.03 -9.85
N LEU A 20 -21.95 19.29 -10.28
CA LEU A 20 -20.82 19.90 -10.98
C LEU A 20 -19.61 20.05 -10.07
N ALA A 21 -19.81 20.49 -8.83
CA ALA A 21 -18.75 20.57 -7.82
C ALA A 21 -18.17 19.18 -7.53
N ALA A 22 -19.01 18.15 -7.44
CA ALA A 22 -18.55 16.78 -7.28
C ALA A 22 -17.76 16.25 -8.47
N LEU A 23 -18.18 16.57 -9.70
CA LEU A 23 -17.44 16.19 -10.92
C LEU A 23 -16.08 16.91 -11.01
N LEU A 24 -16.00 18.16 -10.53
CA LEU A 24 -14.74 18.89 -10.43
C LEU A 24 -13.84 18.31 -9.35
N LEU A 25 -14.38 18.00 -8.17
CA LEU A 25 -13.67 17.38 -7.05
C LEU A 25 -13.20 15.95 -7.37
N ALA A 26 -13.96 15.18 -8.15
CA ALA A 26 -13.55 13.84 -8.63
C ALA A 26 -12.26 13.88 -9.47
N ARG A 27 -11.97 15.03 -10.10
CA ARG A 27 -10.80 15.28 -10.92
C ARG A 27 -9.64 15.90 -10.16
N ASP A 28 -9.84 16.27 -8.89
CA ASP A 28 -8.83 16.95 -8.11
C ASP A 28 -7.86 15.94 -7.47
N PRO A 29 -6.54 16.01 -7.75
CA PRO A 29 -5.54 15.12 -7.15
C PRO A 29 -5.45 15.26 -5.61
N TYR A 30 -5.89 16.38 -5.03
CA TYR A 30 -5.94 16.54 -3.57
C TYR A 30 -7.08 15.74 -2.94
N VAL A 31 -8.19 15.53 -3.65
CA VAL A 31 -9.29 14.68 -3.20
C VAL A 31 -8.89 13.21 -3.23
N GLU A 32 -8.08 12.81 -4.20
CA GLU A 32 -7.50 11.46 -4.26
C GLU A 32 -6.57 11.17 -3.06
N LYS A 33 -5.91 12.19 -2.50
CA LYS A 33 -5.15 12.06 -1.24
C LYS A 33 -6.09 11.85 -0.04
N ALA A 34 -7.25 12.52 0.01
CA ALA A 34 -8.24 12.31 1.06
C ALA A 34 -8.90 10.92 0.96
N ASP A 35 -9.11 10.43 -0.26
CA ASP A 35 -9.59 9.06 -0.54
C ASP A 35 -8.61 7.96 -0.12
N ALA A 36 -7.33 8.30 0.11
CA ALA A 36 -6.33 7.35 0.58
C ALA A 36 -6.72 6.72 1.93
N PHE A 37 -7.48 7.41 2.78
CA PHE A 37 -8.00 6.85 4.03
C PHE A 37 -8.98 5.71 3.78
N PHE A 38 -9.94 5.90 2.86
CA PHE A 38 -10.92 4.87 2.51
C PHE A 38 -10.25 3.68 1.85
N LEU A 39 -9.30 3.94 0.95
CA LEU A 39 -8.48 2.90 0.32
C LEU A 39 -7.67 2.11 1.36
N HIS A 40 -7.04 2.81 2.32
CA HIS A 40 -6.27 2.17 3.39
C HIS A 40 -7.16 1.26 4.25
N TRP A 41 -8.36 1.74 4.60
CA TRP A 41 -9.36 0.95 5.31
C TRP A 41 -9.81 -0.28 4.50
N LEU A 42 -10.10 -0.13 3.21
CA LEU A 42 -10.48 -1.24 2.33
C LEU A 42 -9.37 -2.30 2.27
N LEU A 43 -8.12 -1.89 1.99
CA LEU A 43 -6.99 -2.79 1.85
C LEU A 43 -6.67 -3.54 3.13
N ARG A 44 -6.76 -2.87 4.28
CA ARG A 44 -6.55 -3.52 5.59
C ARG A 44 -7.56 -4.64 5.85
N ASN A 45 -8.80 -4.47 5.40
CA ASN A 45 -9.89 -5.41 5.62
C ASN A 45 -10.10 -6.40 4.45
N THR A 46 -9.33 -6.29 3.37
CA THR A 46 -9.44 -7.19 2.21
C THR A 46 -8.30 -8.21 2.25
N PRO A 47 -8.59 -9.52 2.14
CA PRO A 47 -7.53 -10.53 2.04
C PRO A 47 -6.69 -10.31 0.78
N ALA A 48 -5.43 -10.74 0.81
CA ALA A 48 -4.62 -10.77 -0.40
C ALA A 48 -5.27 -11.69 -1.43
N SER A 49 -5.20 -11.29 -2.69
CA SER A 49 -5.78 -12.02 -3.82
C SER A 49 -4.63 -12.49 -4.70
N GLY A 50 -4.55 -13.80 -4.93
CA GLY A 50 -3.50 -14.43 -5.72
C GLY A 50 -3.06 -15.77 -5.14
N ASP A 51 -2.34 -16.54 -5.95
CA ASP A 51 -1.69 -17.77 -5.53
C ASP A 51 -0.44 -17.47 -4.71
N HIS A 52 0.11 -18.53 -4.10
CA HIS A 52 1.38 -18.48 -3.37
C HIS A 52 2.50 -17.92 -4.25
N VAL A 53 3.26 -16.95 -3.75
CA VAL A 53 4.38 -16.33 -4.47
C VAL A 53 5.72 -16.93 -4.04
N PRO A 54 6.75 -16.91 -4.91
CA PRO A 54 8.10 -17.36 -4.58
C PRO A 54 8.83 -16.33 -3.70
N LEU A 55 8.27 -16.07 -2.52
CA LEU A 55 8.80 -15.23 -1.45
C LEU A 55 8.80 -16.06 -0.18
N THR A 56 9.94 -16.10 0.49
CA THR A 56 10.06 -16.69 1.83
C THR A 56 10.57 -15.61 2.78
N VAL A 57 9.80 -15.31 3.81
CA VAL A 57 10.13 -14.34 4.85
C VAL A 57 10.65 -15.09 6.08
N VAL A 58 11.81 -14.68 6.59
CA VAL A 58 12.41 -15.28 7.79
C VAL A 58 12.54 -14.23 8.87
N GLU A 59 11.90 -14.48 10.00
CA GLU A 59 11.91 -13.60 11.17
C GLU A 59 13.05 -14.00 12.12
N ILE A 60 13.94 -13.04 12.38
CA ILE A 60 15.18 -13.21 13.15
C ILE A 60 15.10 -12.31 14.40
N GLY A 61 15.22 -12.91 15.58
CA GLY A 61 15.05 -12.24 16.88
C GLY A 61 13.90 -12.83 17.69
N GLU A 62 13.60 -12.25 18.86
CA GLU A 62 12.54 -12.78 19.74
C GLU A 62 11.19 -12.82 19.03
N GLU A 63 10.61 -14.03 18.98
CA GLU A 63 9.27 -14.26 18.48
C GLU A 63 8.28 -13.38 19.27
N PRO A 64 7.40 -12.62 18.61
CA PRO A 64 6.34 -11.97 19.34
C PRO A 64 5.50 -13.04 20.03
N VAL A 65 5.38 -12.94 21.36
CA VAL A 65 4.51 -13.78 22.18
C VAL A 65 3.15 -13.89 21.50
N VAL A 66 2.87 -15.07 20.96
CA VAL A 66 1.58 -15.42 20.38
C VAL A 66 0.50 -15.11 21.42
N GLU A 67 -0.45 -14.25 21.08
CA GLU A 67 -1.64 -13.96 21.89
C GLU A 67 -2.36 -15.28 22.20
N THR A 68 -2.07 -15.83 23.38
CA THR A 68 -2.94 -16.79 24.04
C THR A 68 -3.46 -16.09 25.29
N GLN A 69 -4.73 -15.70 25.21
CA GLN A 69 -5.63 -15.24 26.29
C GLN A 69 -5.66 -13.73 26.64
N PRO A 70 -6.87 -13.12 26.66
CA PRO A 70 -7.08 -11.69 26.86
C PRO A 70 -7.21 -11.32 28.34
N ASN A 71 -6.20 -11.57 29.19
CA ASN A 71 -6.27 -11.06 30.57
C ASN A 71 -4.96 -10.85 31.35
N GLN A 72 -3.82 -10.67 30.70
CA GLN A 72 -2.61 -10.25 31.41
C GLN A 72 -2.22 -8.82 31.04
N LYS A 73 -2.33 -7.93 32.05
CA LYS A 73 -1.84 -6.56 32.04
C LYS A 73 -0.38 -6.55 31.57
N ALA A 74 -0.14 -5.96 30.41
CA ALA A 74 1.20 -5.67 29.93
C ALA A 74 1.94 -4.73 30.91
N PRO A 75 3.22 -4.96 31.21
CA PRO A 75 4.04 -3.97 31.88
C PRO A 75 4.22 -2.75 30.97
N SER A 76 3.91 -1.58 31.49
CA SER A 76 3.99 -0.30 30.81
C SER A 76 5.44 0.07 30.50
N ASN A 77 5.81 0.08 29.21
CA ASN A 77 7.04 0.73 28.77
C ASN A 77 6.79 2.25 28.57
N PRO A 78 7.73 3.12 28.98
CA PRO A 78 7.56 4.57 28.90
C PRO A 78 7.61 5.07 27.45
N PRO A 79 6.93 6.20 27.14
CA PRO A 79 6.85 6.76 25.80
C PRO A 79 8.15 7.51 25.50
N GLY A 80 9.03 6.91 24.68
CA GLY A 80 10.29 7.55 24.29
C GLY A 80 11.21 6.76 23.37
N SER A 81 10.97 5.46 23.13
CA SER A 81 11.82 4.65 22.25
C SER A 81 11.25 4.57 20.83
N ARG A 82 11.55 5.59 20.01
CA ARG A 82 11.79 5.37 18.57
C ARG A 82 13.28 5.01 18.47
N SER A 83 13.61 3.92 17.77
CA SER A 83 14.97 3.37 17.62
C SER A 83 15.49 2.48 18.76
N SER A 84 15.01 1.25 18.83
CA SER A 84 15.88 0.07 18.82
C SER A 84 15.01 -1.12 18.46
N ALA A 85 15.11 -1.58 17.22
CA ALA A 85 15.00 -3.02 17.01
C ALA A 85 15.94 -3.65 18.05
N ALA A 86 15.45 -4.62 18.84
CA ALA A 86 16.34 -5.41 19.68
C ALA A 86 17.54 -5.81 18.82
N LEU A 87 18.75 -5.41 19.22
CA LEU A 87 19.97 -5.58 18.43
C LEU A 87 20.21 -7.08 18.25
N VAL A 88 19.68 -7.63 17.16
CA VAL A 88 19.91 -9.01 16.75
C VAL A 88 21.41 -9.16 16.52
N SER A 89 21.98 -10.16 17.17
CA SER A 89 23.42 -10.40 17.19
C SER A 89 23.93 -10.81 15.80
N PRO A 90 25.19 -10.51 15.44
CA PRO A 90 25.79 -11.03 14.22
C PRO A 90 25.67 -12.56 14.11
N LEU A 91 25.74 -13.25 15.24
CA LEU A 91 25.65 -14.71 15.33
C LEU A 91 24.26 -15.24 14.91
N GLU A 92 23.16 -14.57 15.26
CA GLU A 92 21.82 -14.97 14.82
C GLU A 92 21.67 -14.87 13.29
N PHE A 93 22.26 -13.83 12.68
CA PHE A 93 22.33 -13.73 11.23
C PHE A 93 23.25 -14.79 10.63
N ALA A 94 24.37 -15.12 11.28
CA ALA A 94 25.25 -16.19 10.82
C ALA A 94 24.53 -17.55 10.83
N LEU A 95 23.76 -17.85 11.88
CA LEU A 95 22.91 -19.05 11.97
C LEU A 95 21.82 -19.07 10.90
N PHE A 96 21.18 -17.93 10.66
CA PHE A 96 20.24 -17.78 9.55
C PHE A 96 20.89 -18.12 8.22
N PHE A 97 22.05 -17.53 7.92
CA PHE A 97 22.76 -17.79 6.67
C PHE A 97 23.20 -19.25 6.56
N GLN A 98 23.72 -19.84 7.63
CA GLN A 98 24.06 -21.25 7.67
C GLN A 98 22.86 -22.14 7.31
N ALA A 99 21.70 -21.89 7.93
CA ALA A 99 20.49 -22.67 7.70
C ALA A 99 19.95 -22.52 6.28
N ILE A 100 19.86 -21.28 5.79
CA ILE A 100 19.30 -21.02 4.45
C ILE A 100 20.23 -21.54 3.36
N LEU A 101 21.55 -21.45 3.53
CA LEU A 101 22.53 -21.92 2.54
C LEU A 101 22.43 -23.42 2.29
N GLU A 102 21.90 -24.20 3.23
CA GLU A 102 21.60 -25.61 2.96
C GLU A 102 20.64 -25.74 1.78
N PHE A 103 19.64 -24.89 1.68
CA PHE A 103 18.64 -24.88 0.60
C PHE A 103 19.14 -24.23 -0.70
N LYS A 104 20.39 -23.77 -0.76
CA LYS A 104 21.02 -23.15 -1.94
C LYS A 104 20.19 -21.98 -2.53
N PRO A 105 19.88 -20.94 -1.75
CA PRO A 105 19.08 -19.82 -2.22
C PRO A 105 19.81 -19.07 -3.34
N THR A 106 19.05 -18.57 -4.32
CA THR A 106 19.62 -17.74 -5.39
C THR A 106 19.77 -16.28 -4.97
N VAL A 107 18.84 -15.75 -4.17
CA VAL A 107 18.84 -14.37 -3.69
C VAL A 107 18.42 -14.33 -2.22
N VAL A 108 19.20 -13.62 -1.40
CA VAL A 108 18.84 -13.31 -0.01
C VAL A 108 18.88 -11.81 0.18
N ALA A 109 17.80 -11.23 0.68
CA ALA A 109 17.64 -9.83 0.99
C ALA A 109 17.49 -9.65 2.50
N VAL A 110 18.24 -8.72 3.09
CA VAL A 110 18.21 -8.42 4.52
C VAL A 110 17.64 -7.02 4.71
N GLU A 111 16.39 -6.94 5.20
CA GLU A 111 15.67 -5.70 5.51
C GLU A 111 16.30 -4.85 6.63
N PRO A 112 16.73 -5.41 7.77
CA PRO A 112 17.32 -4.60 8.83
C PRO A 112 18.66 -4.02 8.39
N LEU A 113 18.91 -2.77 8.78
CA LEU A 113 20.23 -2.16 8.61
C LEU A 113 21.24 -2.90 9.49
N LEU A 114 22.15 -3.65 8.86
CA LEU A 114 23.20 -4.37 9.55
C LEU A 114 24.35 -3.42 9.87
N LYS A 115 24.36 -2.92 11.11
CA LYS A 115 25.47 -2.14 11.66
C LYS A 115 25.61 -2.49 13.13
N TRP A 116 26.64 -3.27 13.45
CA TRP A 116 26.90 -3.73 14.80
C TRP A 116 27.89 -2.82 15.52
N ARG A 117 28.00 -3.01 16.84
CA ARG A 117 28.94 -2.26 17.66
C ARG A 117 30.32 -2.88 17.51
N GLU A 118 31.37 -2.08 17.68
CA GLU A 118 32.76 -2.56 17.55
C GLU A 118 33.10 -3.76 18.44
N LYS A 119 32.45 -3.87 19.60
CA LYS A 119 32.61 -4.99 20.53
C LYS A 119 32.13 -6.34 19.99
N ASP A 120 31.32 -6.34 18.93
CA ASP A 120 30.72 -7.55 18.34
C ASP A 120 31.46 -7.96 17.04
N LYS A 121 32.57 -7.29 16.69
CA LYS A 121 33.35 -7.54 15.45
C LYS A 121 33.86 -8.98 15.30
N ASP A 122 34.24 -9.63 16.40
CA ASP A 122 34.69 -11.02 16.35
C ASP A 122 33.56 -11.97 15.90
N GLN A 123 32.31 -11.65 16.24
CA GLN A 123 31.14 -12.41 15.79
C GLN A 123 30.75 -12.05 14.35
N GLU A 124 31.03 -10.80 13.94
CA GLU A 124 30.79 -10.33 12.58
C GLU A 124 31.63 -11.07 11.54
N GLN A 125 32.84 -11.54 11.89
CA GLN A 125 33.65 -12.37 10.99
C GLN A 125 32.95 -13.69 10.64
N VAL A 126 32.35 -14.36 11.62
CA VAL A 126 31.59 -15.60 11.39
C VAL A 126 30.39 -15.35 10.48
N PHE A 127 29.72 -14.22 10.67
CA PHE A 127 28.65 -13.77 9.81
C PHE A 127 29.13 -13.51 8.37
N LEU A 128 30.23 -12.76 8.21
CA LEU A 128 30.82 -12.42 6.92
C LEU A 128 31.17 -13.68 6.12
N ASP A 129 31.77 -14.68 6.77
CA ASP A 129 32.12 -15.96 6.16
C ASP A 129 30.91 -16.69 5.58
N GLN A 130 29.76 -16.65 6.26
CA GLN A 130 28.52 -17.22 5.73
C GLN A 130 27.92 -16.33 4.63
N ALA A 131 27.93 -15.02 4.81
CA ALA A 131 27.38 -14.06 3.85
C ALA A 131 28.10 -14.15 2.48
N MET A 132 29.42 -14.37 2.46
CA MET A 132 30.20 -14.55 1.24
C MET A 132 29.77 -15.76 0.39
N ARG A 133 29.11 -16.75 1.01
CA ARG A 133 28.65 -17.97 0.33
C ARG A 133 27.30 -17.78 -0.37
N VAL A 134 26.64 -16.64 -0.14
CA VAL A 134 25.35 -16.31 -0.73
C VAL A 134 25.56 -15.80 -2.16
N PRO A 135 24.91 -16.38 -3.19
CA PRO A 135 25.16 -16.00 -4.57
C PRO A 135 24.82 -14.53 -4.89
N LYS A 136 23.71 -14.04 -4.34
CA LYS A 136 23.26 -12.64 -4.44
C LYS A 136 22.71 -12.19 -3.10
N LEU A 137 23.48 -11.34 -2.43
CA LEU A 137 23.12 -10.72 -1.17
C LEU A 137 22.68 -9.29 -1.40
N LEU A 138 21.50 -8.91 -0.92
CA LEU A 138 21.01 -7.54 -0.88
C LEU A 138 20.93 -7.07 0.57
N LEU A 139 21.63 -5.99 0.90
CA LEU A 139 21.63 -5.39 2.23
C LEU A 139 20.95 -4.03 2.22
N SER A 140 20.36 -3.68 3.35
CA SER A 140 19.64 -2.42 3.50
C SER A 140 20.56 -1.24 3.80
N ALA A 141 20.26 -0.11 3.17
CA ALA A 141 20.89 1.18 3.40
C ALA A 141 19.82 2.28 3.46
N GLU A 142 20.17 3.43 4.03
CA GLU A 142 19.29 4.57 4.20
C GLU A 142 19.92 5.83 3.60
N LEU A 143 19.10 6.57 2.86
CA LEU A 143 19.43 7.83 2.23
C LEU A 143 19.05 9.01 3.13
N THR A 144 19.73 10.13 2.96
CA THR A 144 19.40 11.41 3.61
C THR A 144 19.37 12.56 2.60
N SER A 145 18.52 13.54 2.88
CA SER A 145 18.48 14.83 2.17
C SER A 145 19.47 15.86 2.75
N THR A 146 20.02 15.59 3.93
CA THR A 146 20.99 16.44 4.62
C THR A 146 22.28 15.65 4.87
N PRO A 147 23.06 15.35 3.81
CA PRO A 147 24.37 14.74 3.95
C PRO A 147 25.28 15.61 4.80
N ASP A 148 26.21 14.95 5.48
CA ASP A 148 27.39 15.61 6.00
C ASP A 148 28.16 16.28 4.82
N PRO A 149 28.37 17.61 4.84
CA PRO A 149 29.06 18.32 3.77
C PRO A 149 30.52 17.86 3.59
N ASP A 150 31.13 17.27 4.62
CA ASP A 150 32.52 16.80 4.59
C ASP A 150 32.65 15.35 4.10
N ALA A 151 31.54 14.62 3.98
CA ALA A 151 31.55 13.25 3.48
C ALA A 151 31.67 13.22 1.94
N PRO A 152 32.55 12.35 1.39
CA PRO A 152 32.73 12.27 -0.05
C PRO A 152 31.44 11.86 -0.74
N PRO A 153 31.17 12.40 -1.94
CA PRO A 153 30.00 12.02 -2.72
C PRO A 153 30.07 10.55 -3.15
N THR A 154 29.18 9.71 -2.62
CA THR A 154 29.00 8.34 -3.12
C THR A 154 28.16 8.35 -4.39
N GLU A 155 28.67 7.76 -5.47
CA GLU A 155 27.89 7.54 -6.69
C GLU A 155 27.09 6.24 -6.56
N ILE A 156 25.78 6.32 -6.82
CA ILE A 156 24.87 5.18 -6.81
C ILE A 156 24.37 5.02 -8.24
N PRO A 157 24.55 3.85 -8.88
CA PRO A 157 24.13 3.67 -10.27
C PRO A 157 22.60 3.76 -10.39
N GLY A 158 22.12 4.75 -11.12
CA GLY A 158 20.72 4.89 -11.48
C GLY A 158 20.29 4.07 -12.70
N PHE A 159 18.98 4.13 -12.97
CA PHE A 159 18.39 3.63 -14.20
C PHE A 159 18.82 4.49 -15.40
N VAL A 160 19.19 3.82 -16.49
CA VAL A 160 19.68 4.49 -17.70
C VAL A 160 18.53 5.06 -18.54
N ARG A 161 17.37 4.40 -18.56
CA ARG A 161 16.23 4.75 -19.42
C ARG A 161 15.09 5.35 -18.60
N VAL A 162 15.18 6.64 -18.32
CA VAL A 162 14.20 7.37 -17.51
C VAL A 162 13.59 8.51 -18.29
N SER A 163 12.26 8.49 -18.39
CA SER A 163 11.41 9.51 -19.01
C SER A 163 10.34 10.00 -18.02
N GLY A 164 9.72 11.15 -18.31
CA GLY A 164 8.70 11.75 -17.44
C GLY A 164 9.24 12.76 -16.42
N ARG A 165 8.34 13.31 -15.60
CA ARG A 165 8.66 14.38 -14.64
C ARG A 165 9.25 13.81 -13.36
N ARG A 166 10.55 14.04 -13.12
CA ARG A 166 11.28 13.54 -11.94
C ARG A 166 11.04 14.34 -10.65
N GLY A 167 10.52 15.56 -10.77
CA GLY A 167 10.47 16.53 -9.67
C GLY A 167 9.59 16.14 -8.48
N ASP A 168 8.76 15.12 -8.64
CA ASP A 168 7.85 14.65 -7.59
C ASP A 168 8.37 13.42 -6.84
N LEU A 169 9.51 12.85 -7.26
CA LEU A 169 10.13 11.71 -6.59
C LEU A 169 10.77 12.14 -5.25
N PRO A 170 10.75 11.28 -4.21
CA PRO A 170 11.50 11.52 -2.98
C PRO A 170 12.97 11.73 -3.31
N THR A 171 13.48 12.90 -2.95
CA THR A 171 14.81 13.36 -3.37
C THR A 171 15.80 13.29 -2.21
N PHE A 172 16.94 12.67 -2.47
CA PHE A 172 18.03 12.50 -1.51
C PHE A 172 19.35 12.94 -2.13
N THR A 173 20.28 13.33 -1.26
CA THR A 173 21.58 13.91 -1.65
C THR A 173 22.75 13.23 -0.94
N GLY A 174 22.48 12.32 0.01
CA GLY A 174 23.45 11.57 0.78
C GLY A 174 22.98 10.18 1.20
N ILE A 175 23.91 9.41 1.77
CA ILE A 175 23.63 8.14 2.45
C ILE A 175 23.78 8.42 3.95
N GLU A 176 22.75 8.13 4.74
CA GLU A 176 22.75 8.32 6.19
C GLU A 176 23.39 7.13 6.90
N ARG A 177 22.92 5.93 6.55
CA ARG A 177 23.32 4.68 7.15
C ARG A 177 23.51 3.63 6.08
N GLN A 178 24.60 2.88 6.18
CA GLN A 178 24.91 1.77 5.29
C GLN A 178 25.70 0.71 6.06
N PRO A 179 25.75 -0.54 5.57
CA PRO A 179 26.60 -1.58 6.12
C PRO A 179 28.08 -1.20 6.03
N ASP A 180 28.90 -1.91 6.82
CA ASP A 180 30.35 -1.75 6.83
C ASP A 180 30.96 -2.13 5.47
N GLU A 181 32.17 -1.64 5.20
CA GLU A 181 32.82 -1.73 3.89
C GLU A 181 32.95 -3.17 3.37
N ASP A 182 33.37 -4.10 4.23
CA ASP A 182 33.54 -5.51 3.86
C ASP A 182 32.22 -6.13 3.38
N LEU A 183 31.09 -5.74 3.99
CA LEU A 183 29.77 -6.19 3.57
C LEU A 183 29.32 -5.56 2.26
N ARG A 184 29.66 -4.28 2.03
CA ARG A 184 29.34 -3.59 0.78
C ARG A 184 30.09 -4.18 -0.41
N LEU A 185 31.28 -4.75 -0.21
CA LEU A 185 32.04 -5.39 -1.29
C LEU A 185 31.39 -6.69 -1.78
N ILE A 186 30.65 -7.39 -0.91
CA ILE A 186 30.05 -8.69 -1.21
C ILE A 186 28.54 -8.62 -1.46
N SER A 187 27.93 -7.43 -1.37
CA SER A 187 26.48 -7.24 -1.46
C SER A 187 26.07 -6.11 -2.38
N LEU A 188 24.82 -6.19 -2.83
CA LEU A 188 24.10 -5.08 -3.43
C LEU A 188 23.44 -4.27 -2.31
N LEU A 189 23.30 -2.96 -2.51
CA LEU A 189 22.58 -2.10 -1.58
C LEU A 189 21.15 -1.86 -2.06
N GLY A 190 20.20 -1.94 -1.14
CA GLY A 190 18.80 -1.58 -1.34
C GLY A 190 18.36 -0.53 -0.34
N TYR A 191 17.67 0.51 -0.80
CA TYR A 191 17.34 1.66 0.04
C TYR A 191 15.96 1.53 0.70
N VAL A 192 15.92 1.59 2.03
CA VAL A 192 14.71 1.31 2.84
C VAL A 192 13.95 2.56 3.30
N ASN A 193 14.24 3.73 2.73
CA ASN A 193 13.58 4.98 3.08
C ASN A 193 12.06 4.90 2.85
N LEU A 194 11.28 4.86 3.94
CA LEU A 194 9.82 4.89 3.89
C LEU A 194 9.32 6.26 4.37
N PRO A 195 8.35 6.89 3.67
CA PRO A 195 7.70 8.09 4.18
C PRO A 195 6.84 7.75 5.42
N ASP A 196 6.84 8.64 6.41
CA ASP A 196 6.28 8.44 7.76
C ASP A 196 4.79 8.03 7.86
N GLN A 197 4.02 8.00 6.76
CA GLN A 197 2.55 8.09 6.87
C GLN A 197 1.70 7.03 6.16
N THR A 198 2.23 6.05 5.41
CA THR A 198 1.33 5.10 4.75
C THR A 198 1.90 3.70 4.54
N ALA A 199 1.39 2.72 5.30
CA ALA A 199 1.66 1.29 5.09
C ALA A 199 1.19 0.74 3.73
N THR A 200 0.46 1.55 2.95
CA THR A 200 -0.14 1.17 1.66
C THR A 200 0.51 1.84 0.46
N ARG A 201 1.30 2.91 0.64
CA ARG A 201 2.07 3.52 -0.45
C ARG A 201 3.54 3.34 -0.16
N VAL A 202 4.19 2.57 -1.04
CA VAL A 202 5.58 2.17 -0.85
C VAL A 202 6.39 2.74 -2.00
N PRO A 203 7.42 3.54 -1.73
CA PRO A 203 8.27 4.06 -2.80
C PRO A 203 8.98 2.90 -3.50
N LEU A 204 8.95 2.91 -4.84
CA LEU A 204 9.76 2.01 -5.65
C LEU A 204 10.97 2.72 -6.26
N LEU A 205 10.91 4.05 -6.37
CA LEU A 205 11.91 4.88 -7.01
C LEU A 205 12.27 6.05 -6.10
N PHE A 206 13.55 6.39 -6.08
CA PHE A 206 14.07 7.59 -5.45
C PHE A 206 14.84 8.43 -6.45
N ASN A 207 14.89 9.74 -6.23
CA ASN A 207 15.77 10.65 -6.95
C ASN A 207 17.01 10.90 -6.09
N TYR A 208 18.14 10.33 -6.47
CA TYR A 208 19.42 10.55 -5.82
C TYR A 208 20.28 11.43 -6.72
N ARG A 209 20.49 12.69 -6.31
CA ARG A 209 21.34 13.65 -7.05
C ARG A 209 21.02 13.79 -8.54
N GLY A 210 19.75 13.66 -8.92
CA GLY A 210 19.27 13.78 -10.30
C GLY A 210 19.17 12.44 -11.04
N GLU A 211 19.73 11.36 -10.49
CA GLU A 211 19.57 10.00 -10.97
C GLU A 211 18.38 9.32 -10.31
N VAL A 212 17.63 8.52 -11.09
CA VAL A 212 16.54 7.71 -10.53
C VAL A 212 17.12 6.36 -10.14
N ILE A 213 17.01 6.00 -8.87
CA ILE A 213 17.53 4.75 -8.30
C ILE A 213 16.37 3.89 -7.75
N PRO A 214 16.54 2.56 -7.70
CA PRO A 214 15.52 1.68 -7.13
C PRO A 214 15.50 1.73 -5.60
N ALA A 215 14.30 1.67 -5.03
CA ALA A 215 14.11 1.37 -3.62
C ALA A 215 14.37 -0.13 -3.34
N PHE A 216 14.53 -0.50 -2.07
CA PHE A 216 14.86 -1.85 -1.62
C PHE A 216 13.96 -2.94 -2.23
N ALA A 217 12.62 -2.77 -2.19
CA ALA A 217 11.70 -3.77 -2.72
C ALA A 217 11.83 -3.97 -4.24
N LEU A 218 12.03 -2.88 -5.00
CA LEU A 218 12.23 -2.97 -6.44
C LEU A 218 13.57 -3.62 -6.76
N GLN A 219 14.64 -3.25 -6.04
CA GLN A 219 15.97 -3.83 -6.22
C GLN A 219 15.99 -5.33 -5.92
N ALA A 220 15.33 -5.75 -4.84
CA ALA A 220 15.16 -7.16 -4.49
C ALA A 220 14.46 -7.93 -5.61
N PHE A 221 13.33 -7.40 -6.08
CA PHE A 221 12.57 -8.00 -7.16
C PHE A 221 13.37 -8.10 -8.48
N LEU A 222 14.07 -7.03 -8.90
CA LEU A 222 14.89 -7.03 -10.11
C LEU A 222 16.03 -8.04 -10.02
N THR A 223 16.67 -8.15 -8.85
CA THR A 223 17.75 -9.11 -8.59
C THR A 223 17.24 -10.55 -8.69
N TRP A 224 16.09 -10.84 -8.06
CA TRP A 224 15.43 -12.15 -8.14
C TRP A 224 14.98 -12.49 -9.57
N ALA A 225 14.36 -11.54 -10.27
CA ALA A 225 13.93 -11.71 -11.66
C ALA A 225 15.10 -11.74 -12.66
N ARG A 226 16.34 -11.50 -12.21
CA ARG A 226 17.56 -11.43 -13.02
C ARG A 226 17.48 -10.37 -14.13
N ILE A 227 16.81 -9.25 -13.84
CA ILE A 227 16.63 -8.14 -14.78
C ILE A 227 17.66 -7.04 -14.47
N PRO A 228 18.58 -6.73 -15.39
CA PRO A 228 19.53 -5.64 -15.19
C PRO A 228 18.83 -4.28 -15.32
N MET A 229 19.29 -3.28 -14.56
CA MET A 229 18.71 -1.92 -14.58
C MET A 229 18.77 -1.23 -15.95
N SER A 230 19.68 -1.65 -16.83
CA SER A 230 19.82 -1.11 -18.20
C SER A 230 18.67 -1.51 -19.13
N GLU A 231 17.96 -2.60 -18.83
CA GLU A 231 16.81 -3.09 -19.61
C GLU A 231 15.48 -2.51 -19.14
N VAL A 232 15.45 -1.97 -17.92
CA VAL A 232 14.26 -1.37 -17.32
C VAL A 232 14.01 0.01 -17.90
N GLN A 233 12.78 0.27 -18.34
CA GLN A 233 12.35 1.57 -18.82
C GLN A 233 11.39 2.20 -17.82
N ILE A 234 11.69 3.43 -17.39
CA ILE A 234 10.89 4.14 -16.41
C ILE A 234 10.20 5.30 -17.09
N GLU A 235 8.88 5.33 -16.96
CA GLU A 235 8.05 6.49 -17.24
C GLU A 235 7.50 7.00 -15.91
N VAL A 236 8.18 7.99 -15.34
CA VAL A 236 7.86 8.52 -14.00
C VAL A 236 6.43 9.05 -13.98
N GLY A 237 5.64 8.56 -13.03
CA GLY A 237 4.22 8.88 -12.87
C GLY A 237 3.25 8.03 -13.69
N SER A 238 3.75 7.01 -14.38
CA SER A 238 2.95 6.12 -15.22
C SER A 238 3.25 4.65 -14.91
N HIS A 239 4.41 4.15 -15.34
CA HIS A 239 4.79 2.76 -15.14
C HIS A 239 6.30 2.52 -15.26
N ILE A 240 6.74 1.42 -14.68
CA ILE A 240 8.04 0.79 -14.92
C ILE A 240 7.79 -0.37 -15.89
N ALA A 241 8.34 -0.27 -17.10
CA ALA A 241 8.30 -1.33 -18.10
C ALA A 241 9.53 -2.21 -17.95
N LEU A 242 9.28 -3.51 -17.78
CA LEU A 242 10.27 -4.57 -17.67
C LEU A 242 10.42 -5.30 -19.01
N PRO A 243 11.56 -5.99 -19.24
CA PRO A 243 11.68 -6.91 -20.36
C PRO A 243 10.55 -7.96 -20.33
N GLY A 244 10.06 -8.36 -21.51
CA GLY A 244 8.94 -9.28 -21.64
C GLY A 244 7.54 -8.64 -21.56
N GLY A 245 7.43 -7.30 -21.60
CA GLY A 245 6.16 -6.58 -21.72
C GLY A 245 5.40 -6.39 -20.40
N ARG A 246 5.98 -6.83 -19.27
CA ARG A 246 5.42 -6.61 -17.93
C ARG A 246 5.53 -5.13 -17.54
N LYS A 247 4.45 -4.58 -16.98
CA LYS A 247 4.35 -3.18 -16.56
C LYS A 247 3.94 -3.08 -15.09
N ILE A 248 4.79 -2.46 -14.28
CA ILE A 248 4.51 -2.13 -12.89
C ILE A 248 3.94 -0.71 -12.87
N PRO A 249 2.69 -0.48 -12.45
CA PRO A 249 2.15 0.88 -12.34
C PRO A 249 2.85 1.62 -11.20
N ILE A 250 3.17 2.90 -11.42
CA ILE A 250 3.71 3.79 -10.39
C ILE A 250 2.90 5.07 -10.34
N ASN A 251 2.74 5.60 -9.13
CA ASN A 251 2.16 6.91 -8.90
C ASN A 251 3.14 8.02 -9.33
N TRP A 252 2.65 9.25 -9.38
CA TRP A 252 3.42 10.46 -9.71
C TRP A 252 4.64 10.68 -8.80
N ASP A 253 4.57 10.21 -7.54
CA ASP A 253 5.66 10.24 -6.55
C ASP A 253 6.59 9.01 -6.64
N GLY A 254 6.44 8.15 -7.65
CA GLY A 254 7.23 6.93 -7.79
C GLY A 254 6.88 5.81 -6.79
N SER A 255 5.76 5.96 -6.07
CA SER A 255 5.25 4.92 -5.17
C SER A 255 4.34 3.92 -5.86
N LEU A 256 4.25 2.72 -5.30
CA LEU A 256 3.27 1.70 -5.62
C LEU A 256 2.26 1.59 -4.49
N THR A 257 0.97 1.47 -4.84
CA THR A 257 -0.08 1.13 -3.90
C THR A 257 -0.09 -0.38 -3.66
N VAL A 258 0.17 -0.79 -2.42
CA VAL A 258 0.37 -2.18 -2.01
C VAL A 258 -0.72 -2.59 -1.03
N ASN A 259 -1.24 -3.81 -1.20
CA ASN A 259 -2.08 -4.43 -0.18
C ASN A 259 -1.18 -4.97 0.94
N PRO A 260 -1.27 -4.48 2.19
CA PRO A 260 -0.47 -4.97 3.31
C PRO A 260 -0.61 -6.48 3.56
N ASN A 261 -1.77 -7.05 3.24
CA ASN A 261 -2.03 -8.48 3.38
C ASN A 261 -1.29 -9.32 2.34
N SER A 262 -0.75 -8.74 1.26
CA SER A 262 0.03 -9.48 0.23
C SER A 262 1.25 -10.19 0.80
N SER A 263 1.78 -9.72 1.93
CA SER A 263 2.87 -10.39 2.66
C SER A 263 2.52 -11.80 3.14
N LYS A 264 1.24 -12.17 3.17
CA LYS A 264 0.75 -13.52 3.51
C LYS A 264 0.77 -14.48 2.32
N LEU A 265 1.02 -14.00 1.11
CA LEU A 265 1.15 -14.84 -0.09
C LEU A 265 2.51 -15.56 -0.15
N GLY A 266 3.49 -15.14 0.65
CA GLY A 266 4.79 -15.79 0.79
C GLY A 266 4.83 -16.76 1.98
N ARG A 267 5.85 -17.63 2.02
CA ARG A 267 6.11 -18.48 3.20
C ARG A 267 6.67 -17.64 4.32
N ARG A 268 6.45 -18.09 5.56
CA ARG A 268 7.00 -17.46 6.76
C ARG A 268 7.61 -18.53 7.65
N PHE A 269 8.81 -18.25 8.14
CA PHE A 269 9.48 -19.08 9.11
C PHE A 269 10.08 -18.19 10.20
N GLY A 270 10.02 -18.65 11.45
CA GLY A 270 10.92 -18.14 12.48
C GLY A 270 12.33 -18.70 12.27
N LEU A 271 13.36 -18.04 12.83
CA LEU A 271 14.73 -18.56 12.79
C LEU A 271 14.83 -19.99 13.35
N ASN A 272 14.16 -20.26 14.48
CA ASN A 272 14.16 -21.56 15.13
C ASN A 272 13.57 -22.66 14.23
N GLU A 273 12.47 -22.33 13.56
CA GLU A 273 11.82 -23.23 12.61
C GLU A 273 12.72 -23.51 11.41
N LEU A 274 13.36 -22.48 10.84
CA LEU A 274 14.30 -22.65 9.73
C LEU A 274 15.49 -23.55 10.12
N LEU A 275 16.03 -23.37 11.32
CA LEU A 275 17.12 -24.22 11.84
C LEU A 275 16.69 -25.67 12.00
N LEU A 276 15.48 -25.90 12.50
CA LEU A 276 14.91 -27.24 12.61
C LEU A 276 14.72 -27.88 11.22
N LEU A 277 14.19 -27.12 10.26
CA LEU A 277 13.96 -27.58 8.90
C LEU A 277 15.26 -27.89 8.16
N ALA A 278 16.31 -27.09 8.36
CA ALA A 278 17.65 -27.37 7.84
C ALA A 278 18.15 -28.73 8.33
N GLN A 279 18.03 -29.02 9.63
CA GLN A 279 18.41 -30.33 10.18
C GLN A 279 17.57 -31.50 9.64
N GLN A 280 16.30 -31.28 9.30
CA GLN A 280 15.37 -32.32 8.84
C GLN A 280 15.32 -32.52 7.31
N ARG A 281 16.13 -31.78 6.56
CA ARG A 281 16.13 -31.68 5.08
C ARG A 281 16.01 -32.99 4.30
N GLN A 282 16.51 -34.11 4.82
CA GLN A 282 16.41 -35.40 4.14
C GLN A 282 14.99 -35.96 4.05
N LYS A 283 14.03 -35.45 4.85
CA LYS A 283 12.65 -35.96 4.88
C LYS A 283 11.62 -35.14 4.10
N GLU A 284 11.87 -33.86 3.82
CA GLU A 284 10.86 -32.96 3.23
C GLU A 284 11.24 -32.44 1.83
N SER A 285 10.56 -32.95 0.81
CA SER A 285 10.74 -32.55 -0.59
C SER A 285 10.10 -31.20 -0.94
N SER A 286 9.15 -30.71 -0.14
CA SER A 286 8.40 -29.46 -0.38
C SER A 286 9.23 -28.17 -0.22
N LEU A 287 10.40 -28.27 0.41
CA LEU A 287 11.31 -27.15 0.66
C LEU A 287 12.41 -26.99 -0.41
N GLN A 288 12.45 -27.87 -1.42
CA GLN A 288 13.37 -27.68 -2.57
C GLN A 288 13.05 -26.41 -3.37
N SER A 289 11.80 -25.93 -3.33
CA SER A 289 11.40 -24.69 -4.01
C SER A 289 12.07 -23.43 -3.45
N LEU A 290 12.66 -23.49 -2.25
CA LEU A 290 13.36 -22.35 -1.63
C LEU A 290 14.56 -21.86 -2.46
N HIS A 291 15.11 -22.69 -3.33
CA HIS A 291 16.16 -22.29 -4.28
C HIS A 291 15.70 -21.15 -5.20
N ASP A 292 14.45 -21.21 -5.67
CA ASP A 292 13.87 -20.26 -6.62
C ASP A 292 13.13 -19.10 -5.94
N ASP A 293 12.98 -19.15 -4.61
CA ASP A 293 12.34 -18.11 -3.83
C ASP A 293 13.30 -16.93 -3.57
N LEU A 294 12.74 -15.73 -3.48
CA LEU A 294 13.42 -14.59 -2.86
C LEU A 294 13.33 -14.77 -1.33
N ILE A 295 14.47 -14.90 -0.66
CA ILE A 295 14.51 -15.00 0.80
C ILE A 295 14.63 -13.59 1.38
N LEU A 296 13.68 -13.16 2.21
CA LEU A 296 13.69 -11.89 2.92
C LEU A 296 13.92 -12.13 4.42
N ALA A 297 15.12 -11.81 4.89
CA ALA A 297 15.45 -11.79 6.31
C ALA A 297 14.99 -10.48 6.94
N ARG A 298 14.28 -10.59 8.06
CA ARG A 298 13.73 -9.44 8.79
C ARG A 298 13.88 -9.62 10.29
N THR A 299 13.88 -8.52 11.03
CA THR A 299 13.69 -8.54 12.48
C THR A 299 12.23 -8.23 12.81
N PRO A 300 11.59 -8.93 13.75
CA PRO A 300 10.22 -8.64 14.13
C PRO A 300 10.14 -7.20 14.62
N SER A 301 9.41 -6.38 13.87
CA SER A 301 8.96 -5.09 14.36
C SER A 301 7.77 -5.38 15.29
N ASN A 302 7.64 -4.63 16.38
CA ASN A 302 6.57 -4.70 17.38
C ASN A 302 5.22 -5.19 16.79
N VAL A 303 4.44 -6.04 17.49
CA VAL A 303 3.19 -6.67 16.99
C VAL A 303 2.14 -5.66 16.48
N LEU A 304 2.23 -4.41 16.94
CA LEU A 304 1.38 -3.29 16.49
C LEU A 304 1.95 -2.49 15.31
N ALA A 305 3.12 -2.84 14.80
CA ALA A 305 3.74 -2.20 13.65
C ALA A 305 2.92 -2.51 12.38
N PRO A 306 2.85 -1.55 11.43
CA PRO A 306 2.15 -1.76 10.18
C PRO A 306 2.67 -3.01 9.46
N ALA A 307 1.76 -3.72 8.82
CA ALA A 307 2.03 -4.93 8.05
C ALA A 307 3.28 -4.80 7.17
N ASP A 308 4.06 -5.88 7.09
CA ASP A 308 5.39 -5.95 6.48
C ASP A 308 5.44 -5.35 5.10
N VAL A 309 5.83 -4.08 5.05
CA VAL A 309 5.66 -3.23 3.89
C VAL A 309 6.52 -3.76 2.73
N PHE A 310 7.77 -4.14 3.01
CA PHE A 310 8.67 -4.69 2.00
C PHE A 310 8.24 -6.08 1.51
N ALA A 311 7.88 -6.98 2.41
CA ALA A 311 7.38 -8.32 2.04
C ALA A 311 6.10 -8.22 1.19
N ALA A 312 5.14 -7.37 1.60
CA ALA A 312 3.93 -7.13 0.85
C ALA A 312 4.20 -6.53 -0.54
N THR A 313 5.18 -5.61 -0.63
CA THR A 313 5.57 -4.99 -1.89
C THR A 313 6.22 -5.99 -2.83
N ILE A 314 7.19 -6.79 -2.35
CA ILE A 314 7.85 -7.83 -3.15
C ILE A 314 6.82 -8.87 -3.60
N ALA A 315 5.93 -9.31 -2.72
CA ALA A 315 4.86 -10.25 -3.07
C ALA A 315 3.93 -9.66 -4.15
N THR A 316 3.58 -8.39 -4.06
CA THR A 316 2.77 -7.68 -5.08
C THR A 316 3.52 -7.57 -6.40
N LEU A 317 4.82 -7.28 -6.36
CA LEU A 317 5.70 -7.25 -7.52
C LEU A 317 5.88 -8.62 -8.15
N GLN A 318 5.89 -9.71 -7.39
CA GLN A 318 6.00 -11.07 -7.92
C GLN A 318 4.66 -11.54 -8.50
N SER A 319 3.55 -11.37 -7.78
CA SER A 319 2.22 -11.82 -8.19
C SER A 319 1.64 -11.08 -9.39
N ASN A 320 2.17 -9.89 -9.73
CA ASN A 320 1.66 -9.03 -10.82
C ASN A 320 0.24 -8.47 -10.57
N HIS A 321 -0.27 -8.56 -9.35
CA HIS A 321 -1.60 -8.10 -8.98
C HIS A 321 -1.53 -6.70 -8.39
N PHE A 322 -1.62 -5.68 -9.25
CA PHE A 322 -1.50 -4.29 -8.84
C PHE A 322 -2.86 -3.66 -8.54
N VAL A 323 -2.92 -2.88 -7.46
CA VAL A 323 -4.10 -2.08 -7.13
C VAL A 323 -4.21 -0.93 -8.12
N ARG A 324 -5.29 -0.89 -8.90
CA ARG A 324 -5.55 0.15 -9.91
C ARG A 324 -6.80 0.94 -9.53
N ARG A 325 -6.77 2.25 -9.76
CA ARG A 325 -7.96 3.09 -9.63
C ARG A 325 -8.92 2.78 -10.76
N VAL A 326 -10.22 2.77 -10.45
CA VAL A 326 -11.27 2.67 -11.48
C VAL A 326 -11.18 3.86 -12.44
N SER A 327 -11.58 3.66 -13.70
CA SER A 327 -11.58 4.71 -14.71
C SER A 327 -12.44 5.91 -14.28
N VAL A 328 -12.04 7.12 -14.64
CA VAL A 328 -12.80 8.37 -14.37
C VAL A 328 -14.25 8.33 -14.90
N LEU A 329 -14.51 7.52 -15.94
CA LEU A 329 -15.86 7.29 -16.46
C LEU A 329 -16.80 6.66 -15.42
N PHE A 330 -16.27 5.80 -14.55
CA PHE A 330 -17.03 5.19 -13.47
C PHE A 330 -17.44 6.23 -12.43
N ASP A 331 -16.55 7.17 -12.08
CA ASP A 331 -16.85 8.26 -11.15
C ASP A 331 -18.01 9.10 -11.69
N CYS A 332 -17.98 9.45 -12.97
CA CYS A 332 -19.09 10.16 -13.64
C CYS A 332 -20.40 9.35 -13.59
N ALA A 333 -20.35 8.06 -13.92
CA ALA A 333 -21.53 7.19 -13.91
C ALA A 333 -22.12 7.05 -12.49
N ALA A 334 -21.27 6.92 -11.48
CA ALA A 334 -21.68 6.83 -10.07
C ALA A 334 -22.36 8.12 -9.61
N VAL A 335 -21.78 9.29 -9.89
CA VAL A 335 -22.38 10.59 -9.53
C VAL A 335 -23.72 10.80 -10.24
N LEU A 336 -23.84 10.41 -11.53
CA LEU A 336 -25.12 10.48 -12.25
C LEU A 336 -26.18 9.56 -11.66
N LEU A 337 -25.81 8.34 -11.27
CA LEU A 337 -26.71 7.39 -10.64
C LEU A 337 -27.19 7.91 -9.28
N ILE A 338 -26.28 8.49 -8.48
CA ILE A 338 -26.61 9.13 -7.20
C ILE A 338 -27.55 10.33 -7.40
N ALA A 339 -27.31 11.17 -8.42
CA ALA A 339 -28.19 12.29 -8.74
C ALA A 339 -29.60 11.80 -9.14
N LEU A 340 -29.70 10.72 -9.92
CA LEU A 340 -30.97 10.12 -10.32
C LEU A 340 -31.73 9.56 -9.11
N LEU A 341 -31.06 8.84 -8.21
CA LEU A 341 -31.65 8.34 -6.97
C LEU A 341 -32.08 9.48 -6.04
N GLY A 342 -31.24 10.51 -5.89
CA GLY A 342 -31.55 11.71 -5.11
C GLY A 342 -32.80 12.43 -5.63
N SER A 343 -32.98 12.51 -6.95
CA SER A 343 -34.17 13.13 -7.54
C SER A 343 -35.47 12.39 -7.19
N ARG A 344 -35.41 11.07 -7.06
CA ARG A 344 -36.56 10.25 -6.61
C ARG A 344 -36.79 10.34 -5.11
N ALA A 345 -35.72 10.44 -4.33
CA ALA A 345 -35.75 10.56 -2.88
C ALA A 345 -36.46 11.84 -2.38
N VAL A 346 -36.48 12.92 -3.17
CA VAL A 346 -37.23 14.16 -2.86
C VAL A 346 -38.75 13.89 -2.69
N ARG A 347 -39.27 12.78 -3.23
CA ARG A 347 -40.69 12.40 -3.11
C ARG A 347 -40.97 11.40 -1.97
N ALA A 348 -39.93 10.85 -1.33
CA ALA A 348 -40.05 9.78 -0.34
C ALA A 348 -40.25 10.31 1.09
N SER A 349 -40.54 9.41 2.04
CA SER A 349 -40.64 9.80 3.45
C SER A 349 -39.27 10.07 4.07
N ARG A 350 -39.19 10.92 5.12
CA ARG A 350 -37.91 11.27 5.76
C ARG A 350 -37.19 10.03 6.30
N VAL A 351 -37.95 9.06 6.82
CA VAL A 351 -37.42 7.79 7.33
C VAL A 351 -36.88 6.96 6.17
N ASP A 352 -37.59 6.89 5.05
CA ASP A 352 -37.14 6.14 3.86
C ASP A 352 -35.88 6.75 3.22
N VAL A 353 -35.72 8.08 3.27
CA VAL A 353 -34.50 8.76 2.78
C VAL A 353 -33.29 8.40 3.64
N VAL A 354 -33.43 8.41 4.97
CA VAL A 354 -32.32 8.06 5.88
C VAL A 354 -31.99 6.57 5.77
N LEU A 355 -33.00 5.69 5.77
CA LEU A 355 -32.81 4.25 5.62
C LEU A 355 -32.20 3.90 4.25
N GLY A 356 -32.67 4.55 3.19
CA GLY A 356 -32.13 4.40 1.83
C GLY A 356 -30.68 4.86 1.72
N LEU A 357 -30.29 5.92 2.43
CA LEU A 357 -28.92 6.41 2.46
C LEU A 357 -27.98 5.42 3.17
N ILE A 358 -28.40 4.86 4.31
CA ILE A 358 -27.64 3.83 5.04
C ILE A 358 -27.53 2.54 4.19
N ALA A 359 -28.62 2.11 3.56
CA ALA A 359 -28.60 0.95 2.68
C ALA A 359 -27.69 1.16 1.47
N PHE A 360 -27.70 2.37 0.89
CA PHE A 360 -26.82 2.73 -0.23
C PHE A 360 -25.35 2.73 0.18
N THR A 361 -24.98 3.33 1.32
CA THR A 361 -23.59 3.31 1.79
C THR A 361 -23.12 1.90 2.08
N ALA A 362 -23.94 1.06 2.72
CA ALA A 362 -23.62 -0.34 2.98
C ALA A 362 -23.43 -1.13 1.68
N ALA A 363 -24.35 -1.00 0.73
CA ALA A 363 -24.25 -1.64 -0.58
C ALA A 363 -23.00 -1.17 -1.36
N TYR A 364 -22.71 0.13 -1.31
CA TYR A 364 -21.55 0.72 -1.95
C TYR A 364 -20.23 0.16 -1.38
N CYS A 365 -20.11 0.09 -0.05
CA CYS A 365 -18.95 -0.51 0.62
C CYS A 365 -18.80 -1.99 0.26
N LEU A 366 -19.88 -2.77 0.21
CA LEU A 366 -19.83 -4.19 -0.19
C LEU A 366 -19.38 -4.35 -1.65
N ILE A 367 -19.88 -3.50 -2.56
CA ILE A 367 -19.42 -3.49 -3.96
C ILE A 367 -17.94 -3.11 -4.03
N ALA A 368 -17.49 -2.11 -3.29
CA ALA A 368 -16.09 -1.72 -3.25
C ALA A 368 -15.20 -2.86 -2.74
N PHE A 369 -15.62 -3.58 -1.69
CA PHE A 369 -14.92 -4.77 -1.19
C PHE A 369 -14.83 -5.89 -2.23
N THR A 370 -15.93 -6.20 -2.90
CA THR A 370 -15.93 -7.27 -3.91
C THR A 370 -15.07 -6.91 -5.12
N LEU A 371 -15.05 -5.64 -5.54
CA LEU A 371 -14.20 -5.18 -6.64
C LEU A 371 -12.72 -5.24 -6.29
N ILE A 372 -12.34 -4.79 -5.09
CA ILE A 372 -10.93 -4.80 -4.69
C ILE A 372 -10.44 -6.23 -4.40
N ALA A 373 -11.27 -7.08 -3.80
CA ALA A 373 -10.96 -8.48 -3.51
C ALA A 373 -10.87 -9.36 -4.76
N ARG A 374 -11.63 -9.07 -5.82
CA ARG A 374 -11.67 -9.94 -7.01
C ARG A 374 -10.85 -9.40 -8.18
N TYR A 375 -10.81 -8.08 -8.34
CA TYR A 375 -10.22 -7.44 -9.52
C TYR A 375 -9.06 -6.50 -9.20
N THR A 376 -8.71 -6.33 -7.92
CA THR A 376 -7.72 -5.34 -7.45
C THR A 376 -8.00 -3.91 -7.95
N ILE A 377 -9.27 -3.61 -8.22
CA ILE A 377 -9.74 -2.29 -8.63
C ILE A 377 -10.34 -1.62 -7.40
N TRP A 378 -9.84 -0.43 -7.06
CA TRP A 378 -10.42 0.37 -6.00
C TRP A 378 -11.27 1.52 -6.55
N VAL A 379 -12.28 1.88 -5.78
CA VAL A 379 -13.31 2.86 -6.13
C VAL A 379 -13.24 4.03 -5.13
N PRO A 380 -13.33 5.30 -5.56
CA PRO A 380 -13.26 6.45 -4.65
C PRO A 380 -14.42 6.44 -3.67
N GLY A 381 -14.16 6.74 -2.40
CA GLY A 381 -15.19 6.73 -1.36
C GLY A 381 -15.78 8.13 -1.14
N LEU A 382 -14.92 9.13 -1.04
CA LEU A 382 -15.24 10.46 -0.55
C LEU A 382 -16.22 11.21 -1.46
N VAL A 383 -15.98 11.21 -2.77
CA VAL A 383 -16.83 11.93 -3.73
C VAL A 383 -18.23 11.30 -3.87
N PRO A 384 -18.38 9.98 -4.15
CA PRO A 384 -19.70 9.38 -4.28
C PRO A 384 -20.46 9.31 -2.95
N LEU A 385 -19.81 8.99 -1.83
CA LEU A 385 -20.50 8.99 -0.53
C LEU A 385 -20.83 10.41 -0.08
N GLY A 386 -19.91 11.36 -0.24
CA GLY A 386 -20.13 12.76 0.10
C GLY A 386 -21.27 13.39 -0.71
N THR A 387 -21.35 13.11 -2.01
CA THR A 387 -22.49 13.55 -2.84
C THR A 387 -23.81 12.94 -2.42
N ALA A 388 -23.84 11.64 -2.13
CA ALA A 388 -25.04 10.97 -1.65
C ALA A 388 -25.54 11.58 -0.34
N TRP A 389 -24.65 11.85 0.61
CA TRP A 389 -25.00 12.48 1.89
C TRP A 389 -25.43 13.93 1.73
N LEU A 390 -24.74 14.74 0.91
CA LEU A 390 -25.14 16.13 0.66
C LEU A 390 -26.52 16.23 0.00
N LEU A 391 -26.79 15.39 -1.00
CA LEU A 391 -28.11 15.32 -1.64
C LEU A 391 -29.19 14.76 -0.70
N GLY A 392 -28.85 13.79 0.15
CA GLY A 392 -29.73 13.26 1.18
C GLY A 392 -30.10 14.29 2.24
N LEU A 393 -29.12 15.08 2.73
CA LEU A 393 -29.35 16.17 3.68
C LEU A 393 -30.17 17.31 3.06
N LEU A 394 -29.90 17.67 1.80
CA LEU A 394 -30.70 18.63 1.05
C LEU A 394 -32.16 18.14 0.89
N ALA A 395 -32.36 16.84 0.62
CA ALA A 395 -33.70 16.25 0.54
C ALA A 395 -34.40 16.22 1.91
N PHE A 396 -33.65 15.98 3.00
CA PHE A 396 -34.19 15.95 4.37
C PHE A 396 -34.67 17.33 4.85
N GLY A 397 -33.88 18.38 4.57
CA GLY A 397 -34.19 19.76 4.95
C GLY A 397 -35.30 20.41 4.12
N TRP A 398 -35.72 19.80 3.01
CA TRP A 398 -36.64 20.45 2.08
C TRP A 398 -38.12 20.26 2.47
N PRO A 399 -38.94 21.34 2.54
CA PRO A 399 -40.37 21.22 2.80
C PRO A 399 -41.09 20.55 1.64
N ARG A 400 -41.90 19.52 1.95
CA ARG A 400 -42.68 18.75 0.98
C ARG A 400 -43.57 19.67 0.13
N PRO A 401 -43.72 19.43 -1.19
CA PRO A 401 -44.91 19.91 -1.87
C PRO A 401 -46.11 19.24 -1.18
N LYS A 402 -46.95 20.02 -0.50
CA LYS A 402 -48.25 19.53 -0.03
C LYS A 402 -48.92 18.89 -1.24
N HIS A 403 -49.28 17.62 -1.13
CA HIS A 403 -50.25 17.04 -2.06
C HIS A 403 -51.45 17.99 -2.04
N ARG A 404 -51.65 18.67 -3.17
CA ARG A 404 -52.92 19.34 -3.43
C ARG A 404 -53.91 18.19 -3.41
N ALA A 405 -54.69 18.11 -2.34
CA ALA A 405 -55.79 17.15 -2.26
C ALA A 405 -56.51 17.23 -3.60
N GLU A 406 -56.67 16.08 -4.25
CA GLU A 406 -57.68 15.94 -5.29
C GLU A 406 -58.94 16.59 -4.74
N ALA A 407 -59.36 17.68 -5.38
CA ALA A 407 -60.69 18.20 -5.15
C ALA A 407 -61.62 17.08 -5.61
N THR A 408 -62.10 16.29 -4.66
CA THR A 408 -63.26 15.44 -4.86
C THR A 408 -64.33 16.39 -5.39
N GLU A 409 -64.65 16.30 -6.69
CA GLU A 409 -65.83 16.92 -7.27
C GLU A 409 -67.02 16.33 -6.51
N ILE A 410 -67.47 17.06 -5.49
CA ILE A 410 -68.77 16.82 -4.88
C ILE A 410 -69.77 17.19 -5.96
N ALA A 411 -70.33 16.17 -6.61
CA ALA A 411 -71.44 16.31 -7.54
C ALA A 411 -72.56 17.11 -6.86
N ALA A 412 -72.93 18.24 -7.47
CA ALA A 412 -74.08 19.02 -7.03
C ALA A 412 -75.36 18.18 -7.22
N SER A 413 -76.12 17.98 -6.14
CA SER A 413 -77.43 17.35 -6.22
C SER A 413 -78.37 18.18 -7.12
N PRO A 414 -79.15 17.53 -8.01
CA PRO A 414 -80.05 18.21 -8.93
C PRO A 414 -81.25 18.82 -8.17
N PRO A 415 -81.86 19.90 -8.70
CA PRO A 415 -82.93 20.60 -8.01
C PRO A 415 -84.30 19.93 -8.17
N ALA A 416 -85.04 19.97 -7.07
CA ALA A 416 -86.51 20.06 -6.96
C ALA A 416 -87.33 18.79 -7.32
N PRO A 417 -88.62 18.69 -6.91
CA PRO A 417 -89.65 19.73 -7.01
C PRO A 417 -89.96 20.52 -5.73
#